data_AF-A0AAN0JUG9-F1
#
_entry.id   AF-A0AAN0JUG9-F1
#
_cell.length_a   1.000
_cell.length_b   1.000
_cell.length_c   1.000
_cell.angle_alpha   90.00
_cell.angle_beta   90.00
_cell.angle_gamma   90.00
#
_symmetry.space_group_name_H-M   'P 1'
#
loop_
_entity.id
_entity.type
_entity.pdbx_description
1 polymer ?
#
loop_
_entity_poly.entity_id
_entity_poly.type
_entity_poly.pdbx_seq_one_letter_code
_entity_poly.pdbx_strand_id
1 'polypeptide(L)'
;METQETLNYIARALNAVNIIGKAVQREPTYESIIGSFINGMKLKDNYYDIEEHCVKFLTALSGVGGPVAEASDMIKKKWMSICTTVGLNITFEGNASKMDDMPSAANAVQMKGHASDKILLATNLLLDKKPEKSDLLRLFKSSAAHYMIIGTAFDVEVDDLSPHNPEATTINLIKVFQKWLHSNNDVTWRNIVQVCEDYPDELGEAKANVQKFLLSDRALAKYLK
;
A
#
# COMPACT_ATOMS: atom_id res chain seq x y z
N MET A 1 -17.75 17.56 -27.86
CA MET A 1 -17.30 16.43 -28.72
C MET A 1 -15.81 16.27 -28.43
N GLU A 2 -15.44 15.32 -27.56
CA GLU A 2 -14.02 14.99 -27.39
C GLU A 2 -13.50 14.43 -28.72
N THR A 3 -12.38 14.98 -29.19
CA THR A 3 -11.84 14.63 -30.51
C THR A 3 -11.13 13.28 -30.45
N GLN A 4 -11.10 12.55 -31.56
CA GLN A 4 -10.28 11.34 -31.72
C GLN A 4 -8.82 11.58 -31.30
N GLU A 5 -8.35 12.82 -31.42
CA GLU A 5 -7.04 13.27 -30.97
C GLU A 5 -6.86 13.17 -29.44
N THR A 6 -7.82 13.67 -28.65
CA THR A 6 -7.82 13.52 -27.18
C THR A 6 -7.78 12.05 -26.78
N LEU A 7 -8.58 11.22 -27.44
CA LEU A 7 -8.62 9.77 -27.19
C LEU A 7 -7.27 9.09 -27.47
N ASN A 8 -6.56 9.53 -28.52
CA ASN A 8 -5.21 9.05 -28.82
C ASN A 8 -4.18 9.47 -27.75
N TYR A 9 -4.27 10.69 -27.20
CA TYR A 9 -3.40 11.13 -26.10
C TYR A 9 -3.65 10.32 -24.82
N ILE A 10 -4.92 10.09 -24.47
CA ILE A 10 -5.30 9.21 -23.35
C ILE A 10 -4.72 7.81 -23.54
N ALA A 11 -4.90 7.22 -24.71
CA ALA A 11 -4.43 5.87 -24.99
C ALA A 11 -2.91 5.75 -24.89
N ARG A 12 -2.15 6.76 -25.36
CA ARG A 12 -0.69 6.81 -25.19
C ARG A 12 -0.29 6.88 -23.73
N ALA A 13 -0.90 7.77 -22.95
CA ALA A 13 -0.61 7.90 -21.52
C ALA A 13 -0.89 6.60 -20.75
N LEU A 14 -2.03 5.95 -21.02
CA LEU A 14 -2.42 4.70 -20.36
C LEU A 14 -1.58 3.49 -20.80
N ASN A 15 -1.08 3.47 -22.03
CA ASN A 15 -0.17 2.42 -22.47
C ASN A 15 1.19 2.54 -21.78
N ALA A 16 1.70 3.77 -21.60
CA ALA A 16 2.98 4.02 -20.92
C ALA A 16 3.02 3.50 -19.48
N VAL A 17 1.87 3.48 -18.79
CA VAL A 17 1.73 2.94 -17.43
C VAL A 17 1.19 1.51 -17.40
N ASN A 18 1.17 0.80 -18.54
CA ASN A 18 0.70 -0.58 -18.69
C ASN A 18 -0.75 -0.83 -18.26
N ILE A 19 -1.64 0.17 -18.36
CA ILE A 19 -3.07 -0.04 -18.15
C ILE A 19 -3.74 -0.62 -19.39
N ILE A 20 -3.30 -0.22 -20.58
CA ILE A 20 -3.80 -0.76 -21.85
C ILE A 20 -2.66 -1.38 -22.67
N GLY A 21 -2.99 -2.41 -23.44
CA GLY A 21 -2.05 -3.04 -24.38
C GLY A 21 -1.85 -2.24 -25.67
N LYS A 22 -0.80 -2.58 -26.43
CA LYS A 22 -0.46 -1.92 -27.71
C LYS A 22 -1.58 -1.99 -28.76
N ALA A 23 -2.40 -3.05 -28.74
CA ALA A 23 -3.54 -3.18 -29.65
C ALA A 23 -4.58 -2.09 -29.39
N VAL A 24 -4.96 -1.91 -28.11
CA VAL A 24 -5.90 -0.86 -27.67
C VAL A 24 -5.33 0.54 -27.89
N GLN A 25 -4.02 0.72 -27.75
CA GLN A 25 -3.37 2.00 -28.06
C GLN A 25 -3.47 2.39 -29.54
N ARG A 26 -3.40 1.41 -30.47
CA ARG A 26 -3.42 1.66 -31.91
C ARG A 26 -4.80 2.07 -32.41
N GLU A 27 -5.84 1.45 -31.85
CA GLU A 27 -7.24 1.70 -32.22
C GLU A 27 -8.06 1.95 -30.95
N PRO A 28 -7.87 3.11 -30.29
CA PRO A 28 -8.49 3.35 -29.01
C PRO A 28 -9.97 3.66 -29.13
N THR A 29 -10.76 2.99 -28.30
CA THR A 29 -12.16 3.33 -28.01
C THR A 29 -12.30 3.47 -26.49
N TYR A 30 -13.26 4.27 -26.02
CA TYR A 30 -13.54 4.32 -24.58
C TYR A 30 -13.87 2.94 -24.03
N GLU A 31 -14.63 2.14 -24.78
CA GLU A 31 -15.00 0.78 -24.40
C GLU A 31 -13.78 -0.13 -24.21
N SER A 32 -12.83 -0.13 -25.15
CA SER A 32 -11.63 -0.97 -25.06
C SER A 32 -10.67 -0.52 -23.95
N ILE A 33 -10.57 0.79 -23.71
CA ILE A 33 -9.79 1.36 -22.59
C ILE A 33 -10.41 0.97 -21.25
N ILE A 34 -11.73 1.19 -21.10
CA ILE A 34 -12.47 0.85 -19.87
C ILE A 34 -12.40 -0.67 -19.62
N GLY A 35 -12.60 -1.48 -20.66
CA GLY A 35 -12.49 -2.93 -20.57
C GLY A 35 -11.11 -3.40 -20.10
N SER A 36 -10.04 -2.82 -20.64
CA SER A 36 -8.66 -3.11 -20.21
C SER A 36 -8.41 -2.74 -18.75
N PHE A 37 -8.88 -1.55 -18.34
CA PHE A 37 -8.77 -1.09 -16.96
C PHE A 37 -9.53 -2.03 -16.00
N ILE A 38 -10.79 -2.37 -16.29
CA ILE A 38 -11.61 -3.25 -15.46
C ILE A 38 -11.02 -4.66 -15.37
N ASN A 39 -10.59 -5.23 -16.49
CA ASN A 39 -9.96 -6.55 -16.48
C ASN A 39 -8.68 -6.55 -15.64
N GLY A 40 -7.88 -5.47 -15.73
CA GLY A 40 -6.71 -5.29 -14.89
C GLY A 40 -7.04 -5.27 -13.39
N MET A 41 -8.21 -4.76 -12.98
CA MET A 41 -8.67 -4.83 -11.58
C MET A 41 -9.18 -6.24 -11.21
N LYS A 42 -9.93 -6.90 -12.09
CA LYS A 42 -10.51 -8.24 -11.82
C LYS A 42 -9.45 -9.32 -11.64
N LEU A 43 -8.27 -9.16 -12.24
CA LEU A 43 -7.15 -10.09 -12.14
C LEU A 43 -6.34 -9.93 -10.83
N LYS A 44 -6.76 -9.03 -9.94
CA LYS A 44 -6.03 -8.67 -8.73
C LYS A 44 -6.82 -9.10 -7.51
N ASP A 45 -6.17 -9.86 -6.63
CA ASP A 45 -6.83 -10.50 -5.50
C ASP A 45 -6.69 -9.70 -4.19
N ASN A 46 -5.93 -8.60 -4.21
CA ASN A 46 -5.73 -7.76 -3.04
C ASN A 46 -5.95 -6.27 -3.34
N TYR A 47 -6.26 -5.56 -2.26
CA TYR A 47 -6.58 -4.13 -2.30
C TYR A 47 -5.45 -3.26 -2.84
N TYR A 48 -4.17 -3.58 -2.57
CA TYR A 48 -3.04 -2.75 -2.99
C TYR A 48 -2.80 -2.82 -4.48
N ASP A 49 -2.89 -4.01 -5.07
CA ASP A 49 -2.76 -4.13 -6.51
C ASP A 49 -3.89 -3.38 -7.20
N ILE A 50 -5.11 -3.45 -6.65
CA ILE A 50 -6.28 -2.70 -7.17
C ILE A 50 -6.06 -1.19 -7.01
N GLU A 51 -5.59 -0.75 -5.84
CA GLU A 51 -5.26 0.64 -5.54
C GLU A 51 -4.18 1.17 -6.49
N GLU A 52 -3.06 0.46 -6.62
CA GLU A 52 -1.95 0.81 -7.51
C GLU A 52 -2.43 0.92 -8.96
N HIS A 53 -3.27 -0.03 -9.41
CA HIS A 53 -3.84 -0.02 -10.75
C HIS A 53 -4.71 1.22 -11.00
N CYS A 54 -5.52 1.60 -10.02
CA CYS A 54 -6.32 2.81 -10.06
C CYS A 54 -5.49 4.10 -9.97
N VAL A 55 -4.46 4.13 -9.13
CA VAL A 55 -3.52 5.25 -9.00
C VAL A 55 -2.76 5.47 -10.30
N LYS A 56 -2.28 4.41 -10.96
CA LYS A 56 -1.64 4.48 -12.28
C LYS A 56 -2.60 5.05 -13.33
N PHE A 57 -3.84 4.57 -13.36
CA PHE A 57 -4.86 5.06 -14.29
C PHE A 57 -5.13 6.56 -14.10
N LEU A 58 -5.47 6.99 -12.89
CA LEU A 58 -5.78 8.39 -12.61
C LEU A 58 -4.56 9.29 -12.77
N THR A 59 -3.36 8.83 -12.44
CA THR A 59 -2.12 9.60 -12.62
C THR A 59 -1.80 9.82 -14.10
N ALA A 60 -1.95 8.78 -14.92
CA ALA A 60 -1.80 8.91 -16.36
C ALA A 60 -2.84 9.87 -16.96
N LEU A 61 -4.10 9.82 -16.52
CA LEU A 61 -5.13 10.76 -16.99
C LEU A 61 -4.84 12.21 -16.60
N SER A 62 -4.31 12.46 -15.40
CA SER A 62 -3.87 13.81 -15.02
C SER A 62 -2.73 14.33 -15.90
N GLY A 63 -1.87 13.43 -16.39
CA GLY A 63 -0.77 13.78 -17.30
C GLY A 63 -1.22 14.14 -18.73
N VAL A 64 -2.47 13.85 -19.13
CA VAL A 64 -2.99 14.20 -20.46
C VAL A 64 -3.25 15.70 -20.60
N GLY A 65 -3.58 16.39 -19.50
CA GLY A 65 -3.93 17.81 -19.50
C GLY A 65 -5.40 18.10 -19.87
N GLY A 66 -5.77 19.39 -19.86
CA GLY A 66 -7.11 19.86 -20.22
C GLY A 66 -8.24 19.28 -19.34
N PRO A 67 -9.47 19.13 -19.88
CA PRO A 67 -10.63 18.63 -19.13
C PRO A 67 -10.45 17.23 -18.54
N VAL A 68 -9.64 16.38 -19.19
CA VAL A 68 -9.35 15.01 -18.72
C VAL A 68 -8.54 15.06 -17.43
N ALA A 69 -7.56 15.95 -17.35
CA ALA A 69 -6.77 16.13 -16.14
C ALA A 69 -7.61 16.70 -15.00
N GLU A 70 -8.44 17.70 -15.27
CA GLU A 70 -9.36 18.28 -14.28
C GLU A 70 -10.32 17.23 -13.71
N ALA A 71 -10.90 16.39 -14.58
CA ALA A 71 -11.79 15.31 -14.16
C ALA A 71 -11.04 14.27 -13.31
N SER A 72 -9.84 13.87 -13.73
CA SER A 72 -9.01 12.93 -12.97
C SER A 72 -8.64 13.46 -11.59
N ASP A 73 -8.18 14.70 -11.51
CA ASP A 73 -7.78 15.33 -10.25
C ASP A 73 -8.98 15.51 -9.30
N MET A 74 -10.16 15.81 -9.83
CA MET A 74 -11.39 15.83 -9.04
C MET A 74 -11.70 14.43 -8.47
N ILE A 75 -11.57 13.37 -9.26
CA ILE A 75 -11.79 11.99 -8.80
C ILE A 75 -10.77 11.62 -7.72
N LYS A 76 -9.49 11.91 -7.94
CA LYS A 76 -8.43 11.70 -6.92
C LYS A 76 -8.74 12.41 -5.62
N LYS A 77 -9.15 13.68 -5.66
CA LYS A 77 -9.53 14.47 -4.48
C LYS A 77 -10.71 13.84 -3.73
N LYS A 78 -11.75 13.41 -4.45
CA LYS A 78 -12.92 12.73 -3.86
C LYS A 78 -12.50 11.41 -3.20
N TRP A 79 -11.68 10.63 -3.86
CA TRP A 79 -11.14 9.40 -3.31
C TRP A 79 -10.33 9.68 -2.04
N MET A 80 -9.32 10.56 -2.09
CA MET A 80 -8.50 10.90 -0.92
C MET A 80 -9.34 11.35 0.27
N SER A 81 -10.41 12.13 0.03
CA SER A 81 -11.36 12.54 1.07
C SER A 81 -12.03 11.33 1.73
N ILE A 82 -12.60 10.42 0.94
CA ILE A 82 -13.24 9.19 1.45
C ILE A 82 -12.24 8.34 2.24
N CYS A 83 -11.04 8.13 1.71
CA CYS A 83 -10.00 7.36 2.38
C CYS A 83 -9.61 7.98 3.72
N THR A 84 -9.42 9.31 3.76
CA THR A 84 -9.15 10.03 5.01
C THR A 84 -10.29 9.82 6.02
N THR A 85 -11.55 9.89 5.57
CA THR A 85 -12.73 9.65 6.43
C THR A 85 -12.75 8.26 7.04
N VAL A 86 -12.30 7.23 6.31
CA VAL A 86 -12.25 5.84 6.81
C VAL A 86 -10.90 5.45 7.43
N GLY A 87 -9.98 6.41 7.63
CA GLY A 87 -8.68 6.19 8.24
C GLY A 87 -7.65 5.48 7.34
N LEU A 88 -7.82 5.56 6.02
CA LEU A 88 -6.87 5.09 5.01
C LEU A 88 -6.03 6.26 4.47
N ASN A 89 -4.73 6.06 4.31
CA ASN A 89 -3.81 7.07 3.77
C ASN A 89 -3.27 6.63 2.41
N ILE A 90 -3.89 7.12 1.33
CA ILE A 90 -3.50 6.84 -0.06
C ILE A 90 -2.72 8.05 -0.61
N THR A 91 -1.61 7.79 -1.30
CA THR A 91 -0.82 8.82 -1.99
C THR A 91 -0.87 8.64 -3.50
N PHE A 92 -1.10 9.74 -4.22
CA PHE A 92 -0.98 9.80 -5.68
C PHE A 92 0.39 10.40 -6.02
N GLU A 93 1.47 9.62 -5.84
CA GLU A 93 2.81 10.07 -6.24
C GLU A 93 3.00 9.91 -7.75
N GLY A 94 3.31 11.02 -8.43
CA GLY A 94 3.61 11.02 -9.85
C GLY A 94 5.04 10.54 -10.11
N ASN A 95 5.19 9.48 -10.90
CA ASN A 95 6.48 9.10 -11.49
C ASN A 95 6.96 10.22 -12.43
N ALA A 96 7.76 11.16 -11.93
CA ALA A 96 8.42 12.18 -12.75
C ALA A 96 9.96 12.17 -12.62
N SER A 97 10.56 11.22 -11.91
CA SER A 97 12.00 11.25 -11.63
C SER A 97 12.60 9.85 -11.59
N LYS A 98 12.84 9.26 -12.77
CA LYS A 98 13.81 8.15 -12.96
C LYS A 98 14.08 7.96 -14.46
N MET A 99 14.89 8.86 -15.04
CA MET A 99 15.47 8.57 -16.36
C MET A 99 16.90 9.10 -16.60
N ASP A 100 17.48 9.93 -15.72
CA ASP A 100 18.78 10.57 -16.03
C ASP A 100 20.01 10.11 -15.22
N ASP A 101 19.90 9.20 -14.25
CA ASP A 101 21.09 8.78 -13.47
C ASP A 101 21.26 7.25 -13.42
N MET A 102 22.09 6.73 -14.32
CA MET A 102 22.64 5.36 -14.22
C MET A 102 24.18 5.45 -14.09
N PRO A 103 24.77 5.10 -12.94
CA PRO A 103 26.23 5.09 -12.78
C PRO A 103 26.86 3.78 -13.26
N SER A 104 28.08 3.90 -13.80
CA SER A 104 28.91 2.78 -14.27
C SER A 104 29.31 1.80 -13.16
N ALA A 105 29.46 0.53 -13.54
CA ALA A 105 29.57 -0.66 -12.69
C ALA A 105 30.75 -0.71 -11.70
N ALA A 106 31.69 0.23 -11.75
CA ALA A 106 32.86 0.26 -10.86
C ALA A 106 32.54 0.73 -9.42
N ASN A 107 31.48 1.53 -9.20
CA ASN A 107 31.12 2.06 -7.87
C ASN A 107 30.22 1.12 -7.03
N ALA A 108 29.74 0.02 -7.62
CA ALA A 108 28.75 -0.86 -7.01
C ALA A 108 29.29 -1.73 -5.86
N VAL A 109 30.61 -1.94 -5.80
CA VAL A 109 31.23 -2.84 -4.80
C VAL A 109 31.52 -2.11 -3.49
N GLN A 110 31.83 -0.81 -3.52
CA GLN A 110 32.14 -0.02 -2.33
C GLN A 110 30.89 0.58 -1.66
N MET A 111 29.80 0.81 -2.41
CA MET A 111 28.52 1.30 -1.87
C MET A 111 27.71 0.23 -1.13
N LYS A 112 27.88 -1.07 -1.42
CA LYS A 112 27.08 -2.15 -0.81
C LYS A 112 27.31 -2.30 0.70
N GLY A 113 28.55 -2.19 1.17
CA GLY A 113 28.86 -2.30 2.61
C GLY A 113 28.27 -1.13 3.42
N HIS A 114 28.50 0.10 2.96
CA HIS A 114 28.02 1.30 3.65
C HIS A 114 26.49 1.48 3.60
N ALA A 115 25.84 1.04 2.52
CA ALA A 115 24.39 1.07 2.40
C ALA A 115 23.72 0.03 3.32
N SER A 116 24.27 -1.17 3.43
CA SER A 116 23.74 -2.22 4.32
C SER A 116 23.80 -1.81 5.79
N ASP A 117 24.90 -1.20 6.26
CA ASP A 117 25.02 -0.73 7.64
C ASP A 117 24.04 0.42 7.95
N LYS A 118 23.85 1.32 7.00
CA LYS A 118 22.88 2.42 7.12
C LYS A 118 21.43 1.93 7.11
N ILE A 119 21.12 0.92 6.30
CA ILE A 119 19.79 0.28 6.26
C ILE A 119 19.52 -0.44 7.58
N LEU A 120 20.49 -1.20 8.10
CA LEU A 120 20.38 -1.91 9.39
C LEU A 120 20.16 -0.93 10.56
N LEU A 121 20.90 0.18 10.57
CA LEU A 121 20.71 1.24 11.56
C LEU A 121 19.33 1.89 11.46
N ALA A 122 18.87 2.20 10.25
CA ALA A 122 17.56 2.79 10.03
C ALA A 122 16.42 1.83 10.41
N THR A 123 16.54 0.54 10.13
CA THR A 123 15.53 -0.45 10.55
C THR A 123 15.50 -0.59 12.07
N ASN A 124 16.65 -0.59 12.74
CA ASN A 124 16.68 -0.60 14.21
C ASN A 124 16.01 0.62 14.83
N LEU A 125 16.21 1.81 14.27
CA LEU A 125 15.51 3.03 14.70
C LEU A 125 14.00 2.99 14.45
N LEU A 126 13.58 2.29 13.39
CA LEU A 126 12.18 2.14 13.02
C LEU A 126 11.45 1.15 13.95
N LEU A 127 12.15 0.13 14.46
CA LEU A 127 11.59 -0.85 15.39
C LEU A 127 11.01 -0.20 16.66
N ASP A 128 11.60 0.91 17.12
CA ASP A 128 11.14 1.62 18.32
C ASP A 128 10.04 2.66 18.03
N LYS A 129 9.57 2.75 16.78
CA LYS A 129 8.50 3.67 16.39
C LYS A 129 7.13 3.06 16.65
N LYS A 130 6.19 3.92 17.05
CA LYS A 130 4.78 3.55 17.22
C LYS A 130 4.14 3.27 15.86
N PRO A 131 3.59 2.07 15.62
CA PRO A 131 2.88 1.76 14.39
C PRO A 131 1.57 2.54 14.25
N GLU A 132 1.08 2.67 13.01
CA GLU A 132 -0.26 3.19 12.75
C GLU A 132 -1.26 2.06 12.52
N LYS A 133 -2.49 2.25 13.02
CA LYS A 133 -3.60 1.30 12.89
C LYS A 133 -3.82 0.80 11.45
N SER A 134 -3.69 1.69 10.47
CA SER A 134 -3.88 1.36 9.05
C SER A 134 -2.82 0.40 8.53
N ASP A 135 -1.56 0.58 8.93
CA ASP A 135 -0.47 -0.35 8.59
C ASP A 135 -0.64 -1.68 9.34
N LEU A 136 -1.08 -1.68 10.60
CA LEU A 136 -1.39 -2.91 11.34
C LEU A 136 -2.46 -3.74 10.64
N LEU A 137 -3.60 -3.12 10.34
CA LEU A 137 -4.70 -3.79 9.64
C LEU A 137 -4.25 -4.36 8.29
N ARG A 138 -3.44 -3.59 7.55
CA ARG A 138 -2.88 -4.01 6.28
C ARG A 138 -2.01 -5.26 6.41
N LEU A 139 -1.09 -5.26 7.37
CA LEU A 139 -0.07 -6.30 7.52
C LEU A 139 -0.62 -7.59 8.14
N PHE A 140 -1.69 -7.48 8.92
CA PHE A 140 -2.32 -8.61 9.63
C PHE A 140 -3.65 -9.05 9.00
N LYS A 141 -4.02 -8.54 7.83
CA LYS A 141 -5.32 -8.85 7.20
C LYS A 141 -5.52 -10.36 7.00
N SER A 142 -4.50 -11.08 6.55
CA SER A 142 -4.54 -12.53 6.37
C SER A 142 -4.63 -13.29 7.71
N SER A 143 -4.09 -12.72 8.79
CA SER A 143 -4.16 -13.28 10.14
C SER A 143 -5.35 -12.79 10.97
N ALA A 144 -6.38 -12.17 10.35
CA ALA A 144 -7.52 -11.61 11.08
C ALA A 144 -8.33 -12.64 11.88
N ALA A 145 -8.33 -13.90 11.45
CA ALA A 145 -8.95 -15.00 12.20
C ALA A 145 -8.29 -15.24 13.57
N HIS A 146 -7.02 -14.84 13.74
CA HIS A 146 -6.24 -15.02 14.96
C HIS A 146 -6.29 -13.81 15.90
N TYR A 147 -7.29 -12.93 15.76
CA TYR A 147 -7.39 -11.70 16.56
C TYR A 147 -7.36 -11.95 18.08
N MET A 148 -7.86 -13.10 18.56
CA MET A 148 -7.80 -13.45 19.98
C MET A 148 -6.36 -13.70 20.43
N ILE A 149 -5.61 -14.50 19.67
CA ILE A 149 -4.18 -14.76 19.94
C ILE A 149 -3.40 -13.46 19.93
N ILE A 150 -3.62 -12.64 18.89
CA ILE A 150 -2.96 -11.33 18.74
C ILE A 150 -3.31 -10.42 19.93
N GLY A 151 -4.57 -10.36 20.33
CA GLY A 151 -5.01 -9.52 21.44
C GLY A 151 -4.43 -9.97 22.78
N THR A 152 -4.46 -11.26 23.07
CA THR A 152 -3.86 -11.82 24.27
C THR A 152 -2.34 -11.60 24.31
N ALA A 153 -1.64 -11.79 23.18
CA ALA A 153 -0.20 -11.56 23.10
C ALA A 153 0.20 -10.09 23.32
N PHE A 154 -0.68 -9.14 22.95
CA PHE A 154 -0.50 -7.72 23.22
C PHE A 154 -0.99 -7.26 24.60
N ASP A 155 -1.42 -8.20 25.45
CA ASP A 155 -1.99 -7.95 26.77
C ASP A 155 -3.18 -6.97 26.70
N VAL A 156 -4.10 -7.22 25.76
CA VAL A 156 -5.37 -6.48 25.66
C VAL A 156 -6.56 -7.39 25.90
N GLU A 157 -7.59 -6.84 26.54
CA GLU A 157 -8.85 -7.54 26.80
C GLU A 157 -9.56 -7.92 25.49
N VAL A 158 -9.89 -9.20 25.34
CA VAL A 158 -10.58 -9.76 24.16
C VAL A 158 -11.96 -10.36 24.47
N ASP A 159 -12.35 -10.44 25.74
CA ASP A 159 -13.58 -11.10 26.19
C ASP A 159 -14.86 -10.38 25.75
N ASP A 160 -14.77 -9.07 25.49
CA ASP A 160 -15.84 -8.25 24.93
C ASP A 160 -15.98 -8.37 23.41
N LEU A 161 -15.09 -9.10 22.74
CA LEU A 161 -15.11 -9.31 21.29
C LEU A 161 -16.02 -10.49 20.95
N SER A 162 -16.83 -10.33 19.90
CA SER A 162 -17.80 -11.35 19.49
C SER A 162 -17.09 -12.57 18.87
N PRO A 163 -17.01 -13.73 19.55
CA PRO A 163 -16.20 -14.87 19.09
C PRO A 163 -16.91 -15.75 18.08
N HIS A 164 -18.23 -15.60 17.93
CA HIS A 164 -19.07 -16.54 17.18
C HIS A 164 -19.52 -16.03 15.81
N ASN A 165 -18.96 -14.91 15.34
CA ASN A 165 -19.22 -14.40 14.00
C ASN A 165 -17.92 -14.40 13.15
N PRO A 166 -17.70 -15.42 12.30
CA PRO A 166 -16.55 -15.50 11.40
C PRO A 166 -16.43 -14.28 10.47
N GLU A 167 -17.55 -13.65 10.10
CA GLU A 167 -17.58 -12.44 9.27
C GLU A 167 -17.08 -11.19 10.01
N ALA A 168 -16.98 -11.25 11.34
CA ALA A 168 -16.52 -10.14 12.19
C ALA A 168 -15.01 -10.20 12.51
N THR A 169 -14.26 -11.19 12.03
CA THR A 169 -12.82 -11.38 12.36
C THR A 169 -11.97 -10.14 12.09
N THR A 170 -12.17 -9.48 10.93
CA THR A 170 -11.47 -8.23 10.60
C THR A 170 -11.87 -7.09 11.54
N ILE A 171 -13.15 -6.98 11.91
CA ILE A 171 -13.65 -5.96 12.84
C ILE A 171 -13.06 -6.19 14.24
N ASN A 172 -12.98 -7.44 14.69
CA ASN A 172 -12.39 -7.77 15.98
C ASN A 172 -10.88 -7.50 16.00
N LEU A 173 -10.16 -7.84 14.92
CA LEU A 173 -8.74 -7.47 14.78
C LEU A 173 -8.53 -5.95 14.85
N ILE A 174 -9.41 -5.19 14.18
CA ILE A 174 -9.40 -3.72 14.22
C ILE A 174 -9.56 -3.21 15.67
N LYS A 175 -10.48 -3.80 16.43
CA LYS A 175 -10.71 -3.44 17.85
C LYS A 175 -9.51 -3.79 18.72
N VAL A 176 -8.89 -4.96 18.51
CA VAL A 176 -7.65 -5.36 19.20
C VAL A 176 -6.55 -4.33 18.99
N PHE A 177 -6.28 -3.95 17.73
CA PHE A 177 -5.28 -2.92 17.45
C PHE A 177 -5.64 -1.56 18.04
N GLN A 178 -6.93 -1.18 18.04
CA GLN A 178 -7.35 0.04 18.70
C GLN A 178 -7.06 -0.01 20.20
N LYS A 179 -7.44 -1.08 20.90
CA LYS A 179 -7.16 -1.22 22.34
C LYS A 179 -5.67 -1.15 22.62
N TRP A 180 -4.87 -1.90 21.87
CA TRP A 180 -3.42 -1.93 22.05
C TRP A 180 -2.78 -0.55 21.81
N LEU A 181 -3.16 0.15 20.74
CA LEU A 181 -2.65 1.49 20.43
C LEU A 181 -2.98 2.56 21.49
N HIS A 182 -4.05 2.36 22.28
CA HIS A 182 -4.46 3.23 23.38
C HIS A 182 -4.08 2.69 24.76
N SER A 183 -3.44 1.52 24.83
CA SER A 183 -2.96 0.95 26.09
C SER A 183 -1.73 1.70 26.61
N ASN A 184 -1.37 1.44 27.87
CA ASN A 184 -0.10 1.89 28.46
C ASN A 184 1.08 0.94 28.13
N ASN A 185 0.87 -0.03 27.22
CA ASN A 185 1.89 -1.01 26.87
C ASN A 185 2.94 -0.41 25.92
N ASP A 186 4.05 -1.11 25.71
CA ASP A 186 5.05 -0.71 24.73
C ASP A 186 4.54 -0.98 23.30
N VAL A 187 3.98 0.07 22.68
CA VAL A 187 3.36 0.00 21.35
C VAL A 187 4.39 0.33 20.29
N THR A 188 5.20 -0.67 19.92
CA THR A 188 6.32 -0.52 18.97
C THR A 188 6.29 -1.58 17.88
N TRP A 189 6.93 -1.30 16.74
CA TRP A 189 7.16 -2.30 15.69
C TRP A 189 7.98 -3.50 16.21
N ARG A 190 8.88 -3.26 17.18
CA ARG A 190 9.64 -4.31 17.89
C ARG A 190 8.72 -5.32 18.54
N ASN A 191 7.73 -4.85 19.30
CA ASN A 191 6.78 -5.72 19.99
C ASN A 191 5.95 -6.55 18.99
N ILE A 192 5.58 -5.96 17.85
CA ILE A 192 4.88 -6.69 16.77
C ILE A 192 5.73 -7.83 16.21
N VAL A 193 7.00 -7.55 15.93
CA VAL A 193 7.92 -8.57 15.40
C VAL A 193 8.07 -9.71 16.40
N GLN A 194 8.20 -9.39 17.69
CA GLN A 194 8.29 -10.38 18.77
C GLN A 194 7.02 -11.25 18.84
N VAL A 195 5.84 -10.64 18.85
CA VAL A 195 4.57 -11.40 18.86
C VAL A 195 4.47 -12.32 17.63
N CYS A 196 4.90 -11.88 16.45
CA CYS A 196 4.91 -12.76 15.28
C CYS A 196 5.96 -13.88 15.37
N GLU A 197 7.01 -13.70 16.16
CA GLU A 197 8.04 -14.71 16.45
C GLU A 197 7.57 -15.77 17.44
N ASP A 198 6.78 -15.35 18.43
CA ASP A 198 6.25 -16.23 19.47
C ASP A 198 5.13 -17.14 18.95
N TYR A 199 4.43 -16.73 17.88
CA TYR A 199 3.32 -17.47 17.24
C TYR A 199 3.57 -17.71 15.75
N PRO A 200 4.58 -18.49 15.37
CA PRO A 200 4.99 -18.64 13.97
C PRO A 200 3.96 -19.37 13.10
N ASP A 201 3.17 -20.28 13.67
CA ASP A 201 2.16 -21.06 12.94
C ASP A 201 0.95 -20.18 12.53
N GLU A 202 0.55 -19.23 13.38
CA GLU A 202 -0.57 -18.33 13.13
C GLU A 202 -0.16 -17.01 12.48
N LEU A 203 1.04 -16.52 12.79
CA LEU A 203 1.50 -15.18 12.44
C LEU A 203 2.73 -15.17 11.53
N GLY A 204 3.18 -16.32 11.02
CA GLY A 204 4.34 -16.39 10.12
C GLY A 204 4.21 -15.55 8.85
N GLU A 205 3.02 -15.49 8.25
CA GLU A 205 2.76 -14.63 7.09
C GLU A 205 2.76 -13.14 7.47
N ALA A 206 2.11 -12.79 8.59
CA ALA A 206 2.12 -11.43 9.13
C ALA A 206 3.56 -10.97 9.44
N LYS A 207 4.40 -11.87 9.98
CA LYS A 207 5.83 -11.63 10.21
C LYS A 207 6.53 -11.21 8.93
N ALA A 208 6.40 -12.01 7.87
CA ALA A 208 7.04 -11.74 6.59
C ALA A 208 6.57 -10.40 6.00
N ASN A 209 5.27 -10.10 6.11
CA ASN A 209 4.70 -8.84 5.68
C ASN A 209 5.26 -7.65 6.47
N VAL A 210 5.34 -7.75 7.80
CA VAL A 210 5.92 -6.72 8.68
C VAL A 210 7.38 -6.50 8.31
N GLN A 211 8.22 -7.55 8.27
CA GLN A 211 9.65 -7.41 7.96
C GLN A 211 9.88 -6.76 6.58
N LYS A 212 9.13 -7.20 5.55
CA LYS A 212 9.18 -6.58 4.23
C LYS A 212 8.78 -5.11 4.27
N PHE A 213 7.78 -4.75 5.07
CA PHE A 213 7.38 -3.36 5.23
C PHE A 213 8.43 -2.51 5.93
N LEU A 214 9.01 -2.96 7.04
CA LEU A 214 10.00 -2.18 7.78
C LEU A 214 11.26 -1.87 6.95
N LEU A 215 11.56 -2.72 5.95
CA LEU A 215 12.65 -2.52 4.98
C LEU A 215 12.27 -1.64 3.78
N SER A 216 11.01 -1.22 3.66
CA SER A 216 10.53 -0.46 2.51
C SER A 216 10.79 1.04 2.65
N ASP A 217 11.04 1.71 1.51
CA ASP A 217 11.14 3.18 1.44
C ASP A 217 9.92 3.86 2.07
N ARG A 218 8.73 3.26 1.91
CA ARG A 218 7.47 3.73 2.53
C ARG A 218 7.58 3.79 4.05
N ALA A 219 8.08 2.75 4.71
CA ALA A 219 8.20 2.74 6.16
C ALA A 219 9.26 3.74 6.64
N LEU A 220 10.42 3.77 5.97
CA LEU A 220 11.49 4.70 6.30
C LEU A 220 11.02 6.16 6.18
N ALA A 221 10.38 6.52 5.06
CA ALA A 221 9.86 7.87 4.83
C ALA A 221 8.72 8.26 5.77
N LYS A 222 7.97 7.28 6.30
CA LYS A 222 6.86 7.52 7.21
C LYS A 222 7.29 7.69 8.66
N TYR A 223 8.18 6.84 9.15
CA TYR A 223 8.48 6.70 10.58
C TYR A 223 9.81 7.32 11.02
N LEU A 224 10.71 7.67 10.08
CA LEU A 224 12.03 8.25 10.37
C LEU A 224 12.18 9.70 9.88
N LYS A 225 11.08 10.41 9.60
CA LYS A 225 11.11 11.85 9.34
C LYS A 225 11.49 12.66 10.58
#